data_AF-A0A0V0Z449-F1
#
_entry.id   AF-A0A0V0Z449-F1
#
_cell.length_a   1.000
_cell.length_b   1.000
_cell.length_c   1.000
_cell.angle_alpha   90.00
_cell.angle_beta   90.00
_cell.angle_gamma   90.00
#
_symmetry.space_group_name_H-M   'P 1'
#
loop_
_entity.id
_entity.type
_entity.pdbx_description
1 polymer ?
#
loop_
_entity_poly.entity_id
_entity_poly.type
_entity_poly.pdbx_seq_one_letter_code
_entity_poly.pdbx_strand_id
1 'polypeptide(L)' 'MESDEIQFVSTQRNQQKVVYRRRGYTLKRTNRNDKCWICASVNGSRGCSGKLYTNLDATEVI' A
#
# COMPACT_ATOMS: atom_id res chain seq x y z
N MET A 1 2.96 10.65 18.98
CA MET A 1 2.42 10.69 17.60
C MET A 1 2.66 9.33 17.01
N GLU A 2 1.62 8.56 16.70
CA GLU A 2 1.79 7.32 15.93
C GLU A 2 2.31 7.75 14.56
N SER A 3 3.57 7.50 14.26
CA SER A 3 4.18 7.90 12.99
C SER A 3 3.36 7.33 11.84
N ASP A 4 2.91 8.21 10.96
CA ASP A 4 2.22 7.89 9.71
C ASP A 4 3.21 7.29 8.69
N GLU A 5 3.93 6.25 9.12
CA GLU A 5 4.99 5.61 8.36
C GLU A 5 4.40 4.54 7.45
N ILE A 6 4.82 4.57 6.19
CA ILE A 6 4.46 3.57 5.19
C ILE A 6 5.57 2.51 5.20
N GLN A 7 5.23 1.29 5.59
CA GLN A 7 6.16 0.17 5.56
C GLN A 7 5.96 -0.64 4.28
N PHE A 8 7.02 -0.76 3.47
CA PHE A 8 7.00 -1.56 2.25
C PHE A 8 7.22 -3.04 2.56
N VAL A 9 6.32 -3.88 2.04
CA VAL A 9 6.42 -5.33 2.12
C VAL A 9 6.35 -5.90 0.71
N SER A 10 7.51 -6.25 0.15
CA SER A 10 7.57 -6.97 -1.12
C SER A 10 7.04 -8.40 -0.92
N THR A 11 6.05 -8.81 -1.72
CA THR A 11 5.58 -10.20 -1.72
C THR A 11 5.99 -10.90 -3.02
N GLN A 12 6.23 -12.21 -2.91
CA GLN A 12 6.66 -13.04 -4.04
C GLN A 12 5.66 -12.94 -5.22
N ARG A 13 6.18 -13.05 -6.46
CA ARG A 13 5.44 -12.94 -7.74
C ARG A 13 5.00 -11.52 -8.13
N ASN A 14 5.87 -10.53 -7.97
CA ASN A 14 5.67 -9.15 -8.47
C ASN A 14 4.46 -8.40 -7.84
N GLN A 15 4.01 -8.84 -6.67
CA GLN A 15 2.96 -8.14 -5.91
C GLN A 15 3.61 -7.30 -4.81
N GLN A 16 3.55 -5.98 -4.95
CA GLN A 16 3.96 -5.07 -3.89
C GLN A 16 2.80 -4.87 -2.91
N LYS A 17 3.12 -4.87 -1.61
CA LYS A 17 2.19 -4.51 -0.55
C LYS A 17 2.81 -3.43 0.33
N VAL A 18 1.97 -2.62 0.96
CA VAL A 18 2.39 -1.63 1.96
C VAL A 18 1.52 -1.76 3.18
N VAL A 19 2.07 -1.44 4.34
CA VAL A 19 1.34 -1.29 5.59
C VAL A 19 1.36 0.19 5.97
N TYR A 20 0.18 0.75 6.21
CA TYR A 20 0.01 2.12 6.66
C TYR A 20 -1.06 2.16 7.75
N ARG A 21 -0.78 2.81 8.89
CA ARG A 21 -1.67 2.84 10.07
C ARG A 21 -2.21 1.46 10.46
N ARG A 22 -1.32 0.46 10.51
CA ARG A 22 -1.65 -0.96 10.79
C ARG A 22 -2.63 -1.62 9.81
N ARG A 23 -2.88 -1.01 8.64
CA ARG A 23 -3.69 -1.57 7.57
C ARG A 23 -2.80 -1.98 6.40
N GLY A 24 -2.99 -3.19 5.90
CA GLY A 24 -2.32 -3.65 4.69
C GLY A 24 -3.01 -3.13 3.43
N TYR A 25 -2.23 -2.79 2.42
CA TYR A 25 -2.68 -2.39 1.10
C TYR A 25 -1.87 -3.13 0.03
N THR A 26 -2.50 -3.41 -1.10
CA THR A 26 -1.91 -4.06 -2.27
C THR A 26 -1.86 -3.08 -3.43
N LEU A 27 -0.78 -3.11 -4.21
CA LEU A 27 -0.64 -2.28 -5.39
C LEU A 27 -1.65 -2.72 -6.46
N LYS A 28 -2.49 -1.79 -6.93
CA LYS A 28 -3.46 -2.05 -8.01
C LYS A 28 -3.02 -1.46 -9.34
N ARG A 29 -2.46 -0.24 -9.33
CA ARG A 29 -2.00 0.47 -10.53
C ARG A 29 -0.78 1.32 -10.22
N THR A 30 0.09 1.46 -11.22
CA THR A 30 1.20 2.39 -11.25
C THR A 30 1.03 3.30 -12.46
N ASN A 31 0.89 4.60 -12.25
CA ASN A 31 1.21 5.61 -13.25
C ASN A 31 2.70 5.96 -13.13
N ARG A 32 3.30 6.61 -14.14
CA ARG A 32 4.75 6.88 -14.20
C ARG A 32 5.35 7.44 -12.89
N ASN A 33 4.58 8.22 -12.13
CA ASN A 33 5.00 8.82 -10.85
C ASN A 33 4.07 8.51 -9.66
N ASP A 34 2.98 7.76 -9.87
CA ASP A 34 1.96 7.55 -8.83
C ASP A 34 1.65 6.07 -8.66
N LYS A 35 1.67 5.58 -7.42
CA LYS A 35 1.23 4.24 -7.06
C LYS A 35 -0.13 4.32 -6.38
N CYS A 36 -1.08 3.53 -6.87
CA CYS A 36 -2.42 3.39 -6.30
C CYS A 36 -2.52 2.06 -5.55
N TRP A 37 -2.74 2.14 -4.25
CA TRP A 37 -2.88 1.00 -3.35
C TRP A 37 -4.32 0.85 -2.89
N ILE A 38 -4.78 -0.40 -2.84
CA ILE A 38 -6.10 -0.77 -2.35
C ILE A 38 -5.96 -1.56 -1.06
N CYS A 39 -6.85 -1.34 -0.10
CA CYS A 39 -6.84 -2.08 1.14
C CYS A 39 -6.90 -3.60 0.92
N ALA A 40 -5.99 -4.34 1.57
CA ALA A 40 -5.82 -5.77 1.45
C ALA A 40 -6.66 -6.58 2.46
N SER A 41 -7.48 -5.92 3.29
CA SER A 41 -8.24 -6.59 4.34
C SER A 41 -9.13 -7.69 3.75
N VAL A 42 -8.97 -8.90 4.29
CA VAL A 42 -9.57 -10.15 3.78
C VAL A 42 -11.09 -10.26 4.02
N ASN A 43 -11.70 -9.28 4.68
CA ASN A 43 -13.17 -9.15 4.73
C ASN A 43 -13.68 -8.48 3.45
N GLY A 44 -13.60 -9.25 2.36
CA GLY A 44 -13.96 -8.87 1.00
C GLY A 44 -15.16 -7.93 0.94
N SER A 45 -14.95 -6.80 0.28
CA SER A 45 -16.02 -6.02 -0.36
C SER A 45 -16.99 -5.24 0.55
N ARG A 46 -16.97 -5.38 1.89
CA ARG A 46 -17.91 -4.63 2.78
C ARG A 46 -17.30 -3.68 3.81
N GLY A 47 -15.99 -3.75 4.07
CA GLY A 47 -15.40 -3.01 5.21
C GLY A 47 -14.28 -2.01 4.89
N CYS A 48 -13.52 -2.22 3.82
CA CYS A 48 -12.31 -1.41 3.57
C CYS A 48 -12.33 -0.77 2.19
N SER A 49 -12.85 0.46 2.14
CA SER A 49 -12.83 1.35 0.96
C SER A 49 -11.55 2.19 0.86
N GLY A 50 -10.55 1.93 1.72
CA GLY A 50 -9.31 2.69 1.77
C GLY A 50 -8.51 2.57 0.48
N LYS A 51 -8.36 3.70 -0.23
CA LYS A 51 -7.37 3.87 -1.30
C LYS A 51 -6.24 4.74 -0.74
N LEU A 52 -5.01 4.34 -1.01
CA LEU A 52 -3.83 5.13 -0.70
C LEU A 52 -3.14 5.49 -2.02
N TYR A 53 -2.82 6.76 -2.20
CA TYR A 53 -2.03 7.23 -3.32
C TYR A 53 -0.68 7.68 -2.77
N THR A 54 0.39 7.18 -3.36
CA THR A 54 1.75 7.56 -2.98
C THR A 54 2.47 8.01 -4.25
N ASN A 55 3.06 9.20 -4.22
CA ASN A 55 3.83 9.82 -5.31
C ASN A 55 5.23 9.20 -5.49
N LEU A 56 5.36 7.93 -5.12
CA LEU A 56 6.61 7.40 -4.65
C LEU A 56 7.22 6.46 -5.68
N ASP A 57 8.25 7.01 -6.33
CA ASP A 57 9.55 6.34 -6.51
C ASP A 57 10.19 5.96 -5.14
N ALA A 58 9.38 5.59 -4.12
CA ALA A 58 9.86 5.21 -2.78
C ALA A 58 10.69 3.95 -2.92
N THR A 59 11.97 4.18 -3.06
CA THR A 59 13.05 3.25 -2.84
C THR A 59 13.70 3.54 -1.49
N GLU A 60 13.00 4.21 -0.56
CA GLU A 60 13.44 4.26 0.84
C GLU A 60 13.14 2.91 1.49
N VAL A 61 14.11 2.02 1.29
CA VAL A 61 14.45 0.94 2.20
C VAL A 61 14.97 1.60 3.47
N ILE A 62 14.19 1.53 4.55
CA ILE A 62 14.72 1.74 5.91
C ILE A 62 15.19 0.38 6.42
#